data_AF-A0A7Y5LLG9-F1
#
_entry.id   AF-A0A7Y5LLG9-F1
#
_cell.length_a   1.000
_cell.length_b   1.000
_cell.length_c   1.000
_cell.angle_alpha   90.00
_cell.angle_beta   90.00
_cell.angle_gamma   90.00
#
_symmetry.space_group_name_H-M   'P 1'
#
loop_
_entity.id
_entity.type
_entity.pdbx_description
1 polymer ?
#
loop_
_entity_poly.entity_id
_entity_poly.type
_entity_poly.pdbx_seq_one_letter_code
_entity_poly.pdbx_strand_id
1 'polypeptide(L)'
;MKYYLSLFILFLISDTLGQIPVEIFVGDKKASADLMFFRFIKSGDGTNSEWLFFNRNRSVVDYKMNSTTYLPAFGHTMAFSYNNKHFIGFAPVSVLQINNSGVTPKLGMQYAHSSKEFLFFSWAVNEVKEEAMTDFFFLFRFSPPLNEDLNLFLQIESFNALPLLSENNLNLVQRLRIGIKMNAFQVGAGVDLNELGKNTFKVLENYGLFLRYEY
;
A
#
# COMPACT_ATOMS: atom_id res chain seq x y z
N MET A 1 -26.39 -7.90 -15.21
CA MET A 1 -26.21 -8.37 -13.81
C MET A 1 -25.51 -9.72 -13.70
N LYS A 2 -25.83 -10.74 -14.53
CA LYS A 2 -25.14 -12.06 -14.49
C LYS A 2 -23.63 -12.02 -14.79
N TYR A 3 -23.17 -11.17 -15.72
CA TYR A 3 -21.74 -11.09 -16.08
C TYR A 3 -20.86 -10.44 -15.00
N TYR A 4 -21.38 -9.48 -14.23
CA TYR A 4 -20.64 -8.85 -13.12
C TYR A 4 -20.42 -9.82 -11.95
N LEU A 5 -21.37 -10.73 -11.72
CA LEU A 5 -21.25 -11.76 -10.68
C LEU A 5 -20.19 -12.81 -11.05
N SER A 6 -20.07 -13.15 -12.34
CA SER A 6 -19.02 -14.07 -12.82
C SER A 6 -17.62 -13.47 -12.71
N LEU A 7 -17.45 -12.17 -12.93
CA LEU A 7 -16.16 -11.49 -12.71
C LEU A 7 -15.74 -11.52 -11.24
N PHE A 8 -16.71 -11.39 -10.32
CA PHE A 8 -16.46 -11.42 -8.87
C PHE A 8 -16.01 -12.81 -8.36
N ILE A 9 -16.49 -13.89 -8.97
CA ILE A 9 -16.15 -15.28 -8.57
C ILE A 9 -14.75 -15.69 -9.05
N LEU A 10 -14.25 -15.11 -10.14
CA LEU A 10 -12.87 -15.34 -10.63
C LEU A 10 -11.79 -14.79 -9.70
N PHE A 11 -12.13 -13.90 -8.75
CA PHE A 11 -11.22 -13.38 -7.72
C PHE A 11 -11.09 -14.28 -6.48
N LEU A 12 -11.65 -15.49 -6.46
CA LEU A 12 -11.76 -16.25 -5.19
C LEU A 12 -10.75 -17.38 -5.02
N ILE A 13 -9.90 -17.67 -6.02
CA ILE A 13 -8.94 -18.78 -5.94
C ILE A 13 -7.60 -18.32 -6.53
N SER A 14 -6.67 -17.92 -5.67
CA SER A 14 -5.32 -17.60 -6.10
C SER A 14 -4.30 -17.90 -5.01
N ASP A 15 -3.23 -18.62 -5.37
CA ASP A 15 -2.06 -18.75 -4.53
C ASP A 15 -1.30 -17.42 -4.52
N THR A 16 -1.20 -16.84 -3.33
CA THR A 16 -0.54 -15.57 -3.06
C THR A 16 0.97 -15.75 -3.10
N LEU A 17 1.59 -15.34 -4.20
CA LEU A 17 3.04 -15.17 -4.29
C LEU A 17 3.43 -13.91 -3.50
N GLY A 18 4.34 -14.07 -2.55
CA GLY A 18 4.82 -12.94 -1.78
C GLY A 18 5.63 -12.00 -2.67
N GLN A 19 5.30 -10.71 -2.67
CA GLN A 19 6.00 -9.69 -3.45
C GLN A 19 6.83 -8.83 -2.50
N ILE A 20 8.08 -8.59 -2.89
CA ILE A 20 8.97 -7.66 -2.18
C ILE A 20 9.40 -6.57 -3.15
N PRO A 21 8.60 -5.52 -3.36
CA PRO A 21 9.02 -4.43 -4.22
C PRO A 21 9.89 -3.42 -3.48
N VAL A 22 10.91 -2.95 -4.19
CA VAL A 22 11.68 -1.76 -3.87
C VAL A 22 11.42 -0.73 -4.96
N GLU A 23 10.86 0.43 -4.61
CA GLU A 23 10.60 1.55 -5.51
C GLU A 23 11.43 2.76 -5.09
N ILE A 24 12.06 3.40 -6.08
CA ILE A 24 12.55 4.77 -5.99
C ILE A 24 11.66 5.62 -6.90
N PHE A 25 11.10 6.71 -6.36
CA PHE A 25 10.33 7.69 -7.10
C PHE A 25 11.01 9.05 -7.00
N VAL A 26 11.33 9.64 -8.14
CA VAL A 26 11.95 10.96 -8.25
C VAL A 26 10.92 11.89 -8.85
N GLY A 27 10.29 12.68 -7.99
CA GLY A 27 9.32 13.69 -8.39
C GLY A 27 9.95 15.07 -8.62
N ASP A 28 9.11 16.03 -8.99
CA ASP A 28 9.45 17.44 -9.20
C ASP A 28 9.64 18.21 -7.88
N LYS A 29 9.00 17.76 -6.80
CA LYS A 29 9.09 18.40 -5.46
C LYS A 29 9.77 17.52 -4.42
N LYS A 30 9.63 16.20 -4.54
CA LYS A 30 10.12 15.23 -3.55
C LYS A 30 10.65 13.97 -4.21
N ALA A 31 11.62 13.34 -3.57
CA ALA A 31 12.02 11.98 -3.84
C ALA A 31 11.54 11.04 -2.73
N SER A 32 11.28 9.78 -3.07
CA SER A 32 10.92 8.76 -2.09
C SER A 32 11.53 7.41 -2.40
N ALA A 33 11.81 6.65 -1.34
CA ALA A 33 12.13 5.23 -1.38
C ALA A 33 11.05 4.45 -0.66
N ASP A 34 10.59 3.35 -1.24
CA ASP A 34 9.54 2.49 -0.69
C ASP A 34 9.95 1.03 -0.81
N LEU A 35 9.95 0.32 0.32
CA LEU A 35 10.17 -1.10 0.41
C LEU A 35 8.92 -1.72 1.01
N MET A 36 8.29 -2.64 0.29
CA MET A 36 7.16 -3.41 0.79
C MET A 36 7.55 -4.89 0.82
N PHE A 37 7.04 -5.60 1.81
CA PHE A 37 7.19 -7.04 1.99
C PHE A 37 5.82 -7.59 2.35
N PHE A 38 5.34 -8.57 1.59
CA PHE A 38 4.07 -9.22 1.85
C PHE A 38 4.25 -10.72 1.71
N ARG A 39 4.30 -11.46 2.82
CA ARG A 39 4.59 -12.90 2.78
C ARG A 39 3.91 -13.68 3.90
N PHE A 40 3.45 -14.87 3.56
CA PHE A 40 3.05 -15.88 4.54
C PHE A 40 4.26 -16.39 5.32
N ILE A 41 4.09 -16.55 6.63
CA ILE A 41 5.05 -17.22 7.50
C ILE A 41 5.08 -18.69 7.09
N LYS A 42 6.29 -19.23 6.91
CA LYS A 42 6.48 -20.62 6.53
C LYS A 42 6.39 -21.54 7.75
N SER A 43 5.66 -22.64 7.59
CA SER A 43 5.65 -23.76 8.55
C SER A 43 6.98 -24.52 8.46
N GLY A 44 7.24 -25.39 9.45
CA GLY A 44 8.49 -26.18 9.50
C GLY A 44 8.71 -27.11 8.30
N ASP A 45 7.67 -27.43 7.54
CA ASP A 45 7.69 -28.20 6.30
C ASP A 45 7.84 -27.34 5.02
N GLY A 46 7.98 -26.02 5.16
CA GLY A 46 8.11 -25.07 4.04
C GLY A 46 6.78 -24.63 3.39
N THR A 47 5.64 -25.13 3.87
CA THR A 47 4.32 -24.70 3.41
C THR A 47 3.95 -23.32 3.96
N ASN A 48 3.04 -22.60 3.31
CA ASN A 48 2.51 -21.34 3.86
C ASN A 48 1.59 -21.67 5.04
N SER A 49 1.85 -21.06 6.20
CA SER A 49 0.91 -21.04 7.32
C SER A 49 -0.25 -20.09 7.04
N GLU A 50 -1.23 -20.01 7.95
CA GLU A 50 -2.31 -19.02 7.88
C GLU A 50 -1.87 -17.63 8.34
N TRP A 51 -0.66 -17.49 8.89
CA TRP A 51 -0.14 -16.22 9.34
C TRP A 51 0.57 -15.48 8.20
N LEU A 52 0.20 -14.23 8.02
CA LEU A 52 0.80 -13.34 7.05
C LEU A 52 1.48 -12.17 7.76
N PHE A 53 2.68 -11.86 7.30
CA PHE A 53 3.42 -10.67 7.69
C PHE A 53 3.47 -9.69 6.52
N PHE A 54 3.00 -8.48 6.77
CA PHE A 54 3.17 -7.33 5.90
C PHE A 54 4.13 -6.36 6.56
N ASN A 55 5.10 -5.85 5.81
CA ASN A 55 5.94 -4.75 6.21
C ASN A 55 6.04 -3.75 5.07
N ARG A 56 6.01 -2.46 5.39
CA ARG A 56 6.29 -1.39 4.45
C ARG A 56 7.14 -0.33 5.12
N ASN A 57 8.18 0.12 4.44
CA ASN A 57 9.04 1.22 4.86
C ASN A 57 9.05 2.22 3.73
N ARG A 58 8.56 3.43 3.99
CA ARG A 58 8.61 4.53 3.03
C ARG A 58 9.33 5.71 3.65
N SER A 59 10.28 6.26 2.91
CA SER A 59 10.97 7.50 3.26
C SER A 59 10.79 8.51 2.14
N VAL A 60 10.62 9.78 2.51
CA VAL A 60 10.38 10.88 1.57
C VAL A 60 11.25 12.06 1.98
N VAL A 61 11.93 12.65 1.00
CA VAL A 61 12.73 13.87 1.16
C VAL A 61 12.18 14.93 0.22
N ASP A 62 11.91 16.11 0.78
CA ASP A 62 11.48 17.29 0.01
C ASP A 62 12.71 18.09 -0.44
N TYR A 63 12.75 18.53 -1.70
CA TYR A 63 13.90 19.27 -2.20
C TYR A 63 14.03 20.67 -1.58
N LYS A 64 12.97 21.18 -0.94
CA LYS A 64 12.99 22.44 -0.18
C LYS A 64 13.44 22.27 1.28
N MET A 65 13.83 21.06 1.67
CA MET A 65 14.32 20.75 3.01
C MET A 65 15.40 21.74 3.47
N ASN A 66 15.24 22.23 4.69
CA ASN A 66 16.27 22.93 5.45
C ASN A 66 16.33 22.38 6.88
N SER A 67 17.06 23.05 7.77
CA SER A 67 17.26 22.58 9.14
C SER A 67 15.99 22.59 10.02
N THR A 68 14.93 23.29 9.63
CA THR A 68 13.72 23.47 10.46
C THR A 68 12.41 23.16 9.74
N THR A 69 12.35 23.24 8.42
CA THR A 69 11.13 22.99 7.63
C THR A 69 11.37 22.02 6.49
N TYR A 70 10.29 21.34 6.06
CA TYR A 70 10.31 20.30 5.03
C TYR A 70 11.27 19.14 5.34
N LEU A 71 11.37 18.79 6.63
CA LEU A 71 12.21 17.70 7.10
C LEU A 71 11.81 16.35 6.48
N PRO A 72 12.74 15.38 6.41
CA PRO A 72 12.45 14.05 5.89
C PRO A 72 11.31 13.38 6.66
N ALA A 73 10.40 12.79 5.91
CA ALA A 73 9.31 12.00 6.46
C ALA A 73 9.61 10.50 6.28
N PHE A 74 9.36 9.71 7.30
CA PHE A 74 9.45 8.26 7.23
C PHE A 74 8.21 7.60 7.82
N GLY A 75 7.88 6.43 7.31
CA GLY A 75 6.78 5.60 7.80
C GLY A 75 7.15 4.14 7.68
N HIS A 76 7.13 3.45 8.80
CA HIS A 76 7.24 2.01 8.91
C HIS A 76 5.88 1.46 9.32
N THR A 77 5.36 0.51 8.56
CA THR A 77 4.12 -0.18 8.88
C THR A 77 4.42 -1.66 8.94
N MET A 78 4.17 -2.30 10.06
CA MET A 78 4.23 -3.75 10.23
C MET A 78 2.83 -4.24 10.53
N ALA A 79 2.43 -5.34 9.92
CA ALA A 79 1.13 -5.94 10.16
C ALA A 79 1.22 -7.45 10.22
N PHE A 80 0.50 -8.03 11.17
CA PHE A 80 0.31 -9.47 11.32
C PHE A 80 -1.16 -9.79 11.14
N SER A 81 -1.47 -10.71 10.24
CA SER A 81 -2.84 -11.12 9.96
C SER A 81 -3.01 -12.63 9.91
N TYR A 82 -4.20 -13.07 10.31
CA TYR A 82 -4.59 -14.47 10.31
C TYR A 82 -5.54 -14.76 9.15
N ASN A 83 -4.98 -15.29 8.06
CA ASN A 83 -5.62 -15.45 6.75
C ASN A 83 -6.10 -16.90 6.58
N ASN A 84 -7.11 -17.27 7.36
CA ASN A 84 -7.74 -18.58 7.22
C ASN A 84 -8.41 -18.71 5.83
N LYS A 85 -8.25 -19.85 5.17
CA LYS A 85 -8.82 -20.10 3.83
C LYS A 85 -10.34 -19.93 3.78
N HIS A 86 -11.04 -20.17 4.89
CA HIS A 86 -12.50 -20.02 4.99
C HIS A 86 -12.95 -18.56 4.99
N PHE A 87 -12.05 -17.59 5.19
CA PHE A 87 -12.37 -16.17 5.19
C PHE A 87 -12.26 -15.51 3.81
N ILE A 88 -11.91 -16.28 2.77
CA ILE A 88 -12.00 -15.83 1.36
C ILE A 88 -11.22 -14.51 1.14
N GLY A 89 -10.01 -14.43 1.71
CA GLY A 89 -9.13 -13.27 1.61
C GLY A 89 -9.30 -12.22 2.71
N PHE A 90 -10.38 -12.25 3.51
CA PHE A 90 -10.50 -11.43 4.70
C PHE A 90 -9.65 -11.99 5.85
N ALA A 91 -9.09 -11.11 6.68
CA ALA A 91 -8.36 -11.52 7.87
C ALA A 91 -8.41 -10.44 8.95
N PRO A 92 -8.56 -10.81 10.24
CA PRO A 92 -8.22 -9.89 11.31
C PRO A 92 -6.73 -9.55 11.24
N VAL A 93 -6.40 -8.29 11.49
CA VAL A 93 -5.04 -7.76 11.39
C VAL A 93 -4.71 -6.88 12.59
N SER A 94 -3.49 -7.04 13.10
CA SER A 94 -2.87 -6.10 14.01
C SER A 94 -1.76 -5.35 13.27
N VAL A 95 -1.67 -4.05 13.49
CA VAL A 95 -0.73 -3.17 12.81
C VAL A 95 0.05 -2.39 13.83
N LEU A 96 1.36 -2.27 13.63
CA LEU A 96 2.21 -1.32 14.32
C LEU A 96 2.75 -0.33 13.28
N GLN A 97 2.37 0.93 13.43
CA GLN A 97 2.88 2.02 12.60
C GLN A 97 3.91 2.83 13.39
N ILE A 98 5.03 3.16 12.76
CA ILE A 98 6.08 4.01 13.32
C ILE A 98 6.35 5.11 12.28
N ASN A 99 6.23 6.37 12.67
CA ASN A 99 6.53 7.51 11.80
C ASN A 99 7.17 8.65 12.60
N ASN A 100 7.36 9.82 11.98
CA ASN A 100 7.92 10.99 12.63
C ASN A 100 7.18 11.42 13.93
N SER A 101 5.90 11.04 14.09
CA SER A 101 5.08 11.37 15.25
C SER A 101 5.09 10.30 16.35
N GLY A 102 5.77 9.17 16.13
CA GLY A 102 5.93 8.11 17.12
C GLY A 102 5.37 6.76 16.67
N VAL A 103 4.98 5.95 17.65
CA VAL A 103 4.51 4.57 17.48
C VAL A 103 3.00 4.51 17.72
N THR A 104 2.27 3.84 16.83
CA THR A 104 0.82 3.76 16.89
C THR A 104 0.35 2.33 16.61
N PRO A 105 -0.14 1.60 17.63
CA PRO A 105 -0.76 0.30 17.44
C PRO A 105 -2.18 0.47 16.90
N LYS A 106 -2.56 -0.40 15.96
CA LYS A 106 -3.89 -0.43 15.34
C LYS A 106 -4.42 -1.86 15.22
N LEU A 107 -5.74 -2.01 15.23
CA LEU A 107 -6.43 -3.29 15.02
C LEU A 107 -7.53 -3.12 13.98
N GLY A 108 -7.78 -4.16 13.20
CA GLY A 108 -8.90 -4.15 12.28
C GLY A 108 -8.96 -5.35 11.36
N MET A 109 -9.41 -5.11 10.13
CA MET A 109 -9.61 -6.15 9.12
C MET A 109 -8.85 -5.79 7.86
N GLN A 110 -8.19 -6.77 7.26
CA GLN A 110 -7.63 -6.68 5.91
C GLN A 110 -8.41 -7.55 4.94
N TYR A 111 -8.26 -7.25 3.65
CA TYR A 111 -8.60 -8.12 2.54
C TYR A 111 -7.41 -8.17 1.58
N ALA A 112 -7.02 -9.38 1.18
CA ALA A 112 -5.94 -9.59 0.24
C ALA A 112 -6.31 -10.61 -0.83
N HIS A 113 -6.02 -10.27 -2.08
CA HIS A 113 -6.14 -11.15 -3.22
C HIS A 113 -5.01 -10.88 -4.21
N SER A 114 -4.39 -11.92 -4.76
CA SER A 114 -3.28 -11.76 -5.71
C SER A 114 -3.28 -12.87 -6.74
N SER A 115 -3.39 -12.50 -8.01
CA SER A 115 -3.21 -13.39 -9.15
C SER A 115 -1.91 -13.04 -9.90
N LYS A 116 -1.70 -13.64 -11.08
CA LYS A 116 -0.54 -13.33 -11.94
C LYS A 116 -0.56 -11.88 -12.45
N GLU A 117 -1.74 -11.34 -12.69
CA GLU A 117 -1.92 -10.02 -13.33
C GLU A 117 -2.43 -8.97 -12.36
N PHE A 118 -3.08 -9.36 -11.27
CA PHE A 118 -3.73 -8.43 -10.36
C PHE A 118 -3.26 -8.63 -8.93
N LEU A 119 -3.04 -7.53 -8.21
CA LEU A 119 -2.93 -7.51 -6.76
C LEU A 119 -3.99 -6.56 -6.22
N PHE A 120 -4.77 -7.04 -5.28
CA PHE A 120 -5.67 -6.22 -4.48
C PHE A 120 -5.33 -6.41 -3.02
N PHE A 121 -5.08 -5.31 -2.32
CA PHE A 121 -4.87 -5.31 -0.89
C PHE A 121 -5.58 -4.12 -0.29
N SER A 122 -6.29 -4.33 0.80
CA SER A 122 -6.94 -3.26 1.54
C SER A 122 -7.02 -3.59 3.02
N TRP A 123 -7.04 -2.56 3.86
CA TRP A 123 -7.44 -2.72 5.25
C TRP A 123 -8.24 -1.54 5.75
N ALA A 124 -9.01 -1.79 6.81
CA ALA A 124 -9.58 -0.78 7.68
C ALA A 124 -9.10 -1.09 9.10
N VAL A 125 -8.31 -0.19 9.70
CA VAL A 125 -7.73 -0.38 11.03
C VAL A 125 -7.96 0.86 11.90
N ASN A 126 -8.21 0.66 13.18
CA ASN A 126 -8.41 1.73 14.15
C ASN A 126 -7.26 1.77 15.14
N GLU A 127 -6.82 2.98 15.48
CA GLU A 127 -5.84 3.21 16.52
C GLU A 127 -6.36 2.78 17.89
N VAL A 128 -5.48 2.21 18.72
CA VAL A 128 -5.82 1.76 20.07
C VAL A 128 -5.46 2.87 21.08
N LYS A 129 -6.19 4.00 21.03
CA LYS A 129 -6.09 5.15 21.97
C LYS A 129 -7.39 5.98 21.97
N GLU A 130 -7.50 6.94 22.90
CA GLU A 130 -8.73 7.77 23.06
C GLU A 130 -9.07 8.60 21.83
N GLU A 131 -8.11 9.34 21.27
CA GLU A 131 -8.27 10.12 20.03
C GLU A 131 -7.94 9.27 18.80
N ALA A 132 -8.68 8.18 18.62
CA ALA A 132 -8.39 7.21 17.57
C ALA A 132 -8.67 7.76 16.15
N MET A 133 -7.78 7.41 15.23
CA MET A 133 -8.01 7.51 13.78
C MET A 133 -8.32 6.14 13.19
N THR A 134 -9.23 6.11 12.22
CA THR A 134 -9.45 4.99 11.32
C THR A 134 -8.61 5.17 10.08
N ASP A 135 -7.69 4.25 9.83
CA ASP A 135 -6.94 4.20 8.57
C ASP A 135 -7.67 3.28 7.58
N PHE A 136 -7.96 3.81 6.41
CA PHE A 136 -8.36 3.02 5.25
C PHE A 136 -7.23 3.01 4.22
N PHE A 137 -6.65 1.83 4.00
CA PHE A 137 -5.63 1.62 2.97
C PHE A 137 -6.18 0.79 1.84
N PHE A 138 -5.77 1.13 0.63
CA PHE A 138 -6.12 0.46 -0.60
C PHE A 138 -4.90 0.43 -1.52
N LEU A 139 -4.64 -0.73 -2.10
CA LEU A 139 -3.63 -0.95 -3.11
C LEU A 139 -4.22 -1.87 -4.18
N PHE A 140 -4.31 -1.34 -5.39
CA PHE A 140 -4.64 -2.10 -6.58
C PHE A 140 -3.47 -2.02 -7.55
N ARG A 141 -3.05 -3.17 -8.06
CA ARG A 141 -2.09 -3.28 -9.15
C ARG A 141 -2.66 -4.15 -10.23
N PHE A 142 -2.46 -3.72 -11.47
CA PHE A 142 -2.77 -4.48 -12.66
C PHE A 142 -1.54 -4.52 -13.57
N SER A 143 -1.16 -5.70 -14.03
CA SER A 143 0.04 -5.91 -14.85
C SER A 143 -0.15 -6.94 -15.96
N PRO A 144 -1.08 -6.69 -16.92
CA PRO A 144 -1.35 -7.63 -18.00
C PRO A 144 -0.17 -7.72 -18.97
N PRO A 145 0.02 -8.86 -19.65
CA PRO A 145 1.02 -8.96 -20.70
C PRO A 145 0.68 -8.03 -21.87
N LEU A 146 1.69 -7.32 -22.37
CA LEU A 146 1.64 -6.58 -23.64
C LEU A 146 2.20 -7.43 -24.78
N ASN A 147 3.23 -8.23 -24.49
CA ASN A 147 3.81 -9.25 -25.36
C ASN A 147 4.55 -10.31 -24.50
N GLU A 148 5.43 -11.10 -25.10
CA GLU A 148 6.16 -12.19 -24.41
C GLU A 148 7.16 -11.69 -23.35
N ASP A 149 7.69 -10.47 -23.50
CA ASP A 149 8.75 -9.93 -22.63
C ASP A 149 8.28 -8.74 -21.76
N LEU A 150 7.15 -8.13 -22.13
CA LEU A 150 6.66 -6.88 -21.55
C LEU A 150 5.27 -7.05 -20.95
N ASN A 151 5.08 -6.50 -19.77
CA ASN A 151 3.76 -6.28 -19.17
C ASN A 151 3.49 -4.79 -19.03
N LEU A 152 2.24 -4.38 -19.17
CA LEU A 152 1.80 -3.06 -18.70
C LEU A 152 1.94 -3.04 -17.18
N PHE A 153 2.18 -1.88 -16.59
CA PHE A 153 2.15 -1.71 -15.14
C PHE A 153 1.24 -0.55 -14.78
N LEU A 154 0.19 -0.84 -14.01
CA LEU A 154 -0.71 0.13 -13.44
C LEU A 154 -0.80 -0.11 -11.93
N GLN A 155 -0.67 0.95 -11.14
CA GLN A 155 -0.88 0.89 -9.71
C GLN A 155 -1.67 2.10 -9.22
N ILE A 156 -2.65 1.83 -8.37
CA ILE A 156 -3.44 2.82 -7.64
C ILE A 156 -3.29 2.47 -6.17
N GLU A 157 -2.86 3.45 -5.39
CA GLU A 157 -2.77 3.33 -3.95
C GLU A 157 -3.50 4.51 -3.29
N SER A 158 -4.22 4.24 -2.20
CA SER A 158 -4.82 5.25 -1.36
C SER A 158 -4.61 4.92 0.11
N PHE A 159 -4.21 5.92 0.90
CA PHE A 159 -4.09 5.84 2.34
C PHE A 159 -4.84 7.02 2.96
N ASN A 160 -5.88 6.73 3.74
CA ASN A 160 -6.77 7.74 4.29
C ASN A 160 -6.79 7.60 5.80
N ALA A 161 -6.31 8.62 6.52
CA ALA A 161 -6.45 8.70 7.96
C ALA A 161 -7.69 9.56 8.28
N LEU A 162 -8.70 8.91 8.85
CA LEU A 162 -10.00 9.49 9.16
C LEU A 162 -10.15 9.60 10.68
N PRO A 163 -10.26 10.79 11.26
CA PRO A 163 -10.45 10.92 12.69
C PRO A 163 -11.87 10.53 13.08
N LEU A 164 -12.02 9.77 14.17
CA LEU A 164 -13.33 9.41 14.72
C LEU A 164 -13.99 10.58 15.45
N LEU A 165 -13.18 11.50 15.99
CA LEU A 165 -13.63 12.74 16.63
C LEU A 165 -13.55 13.91 15.65
N SER A 166 -14.58 14.75 15.65
CA SER A 166 -14.86 15.68 14.56
C SER A 166 -13.87 16.84 14.41
N GLU A 167 -12.94 17.07 15.34
CA GLU A 167 -12.08 18.26 15.32
C GLU A 167 -10.76 18.10 14.54
N ASN A 168 -10.37 16.87 14.20
CA ASN A 168 -9.08 16.59 13.56
C ASN A 168 -9.14 16.72 12.03
N ASN A 169 -7.99 17.04 11.42
CA ASN A 169 -7.84 17.09 9.96
C ASN A 169 -7.84 15.68 9.36
N LEU A 170 -8.44 15.55 8.18
CA LEU A 170 -8.30 14.39 7.31
C LEU A 170 -6.95 14.46 6.60
N ASN A 171 -6.33 13.31 6.40
CA ASN A 171 -5.14 13.16 5.58
C ASN A 171 -5.38 12.07 4.53
N LEU A 172 -5.54 12.47 3.28
CA LEU A 172 -5.85 11.60 2.16
C LEU A 172 -4.64 11.57 1.22
N VAL A 173 -4.00 10.43 1.11
CA VAL A 173 -2.86 10.21 0.23
C VAL A 173 -3.29 9.31 -0.91
N GLN A 174 -2.96 9.70 -2.14
CA GLN A 174 -3.22 8.90 -3.34
C GLN A 174 -1.92 8.80 -4.14
N ARG A 175 -1.61 7.61 -4.65
CA ARG A 175 -0.43 7.41 -5.49
C ARG A 175 -0.83 6.63 -6.72
N LEU A 176 -0.52 7.19 -7.87
CA LEU A 176 -0.78 6.57 -9.17
C LEU A 176 0.56 6.29 -9.84
N ARG A 177 0.66 5.12 -10.46
CA ARG A 177 1.80 4.71 -11.27
C ARG A 177 1.30 4.12 -12.58
N ILE A 178 1.96 4.49 -13.66
CA ILE A 178 1.77 3.91 -14.99
C ILE A 178 3.15 3.68 -15.62
N GLY A 179 3.36 2.49 -16.18
CA GLY A 179 4.66 2.14 -16.74
C GLY A 179 4.66 0.80 -17.44
N ILE A 180 5.87 0.28 -17.64
CA ILE A 180 6.13 -1.03 -18.23
C ILE A 180 6.89 -1.88 -17.23
N LYS A 181 6.55 -3.16 -17.17
CA LYS A 181 7.27 -4.19 -16.44
C LYS A 181 8.04 -5.07 -17.42
N MET A 182 9.32 -5.27 -17.13
CA MET A 182 10.28 -6.10 -17.86
C MET A 182 10.95 -7.03 -16.86
N ASN A 183 10.57 -8.30 -16.85
CA ASN A 183 11.01 -9.26 -15.82
C ASN A 183 10.72 -8.71 -14.39
N ALA A 184 11.76 -8.54 -13.57
CA ALA A 184 11.68 -8.00 -12.22
C ALA A 184 11.62 -6.46 -12.17
N PHE A 185 11.95 -5.77 -13.26
CA PHE A 185 12.01 -4.30 -13.31
C PHE A 185 10.70 -3.69 -13.75
N GLN A 186 10.35 -2.55 -13.16
CA GLN A 186 9.20 -1.73 -13.48
C GLN A 186 9.68 -0.27 -13.59
N VAL A 187 9.34 0.40 -14.68
CA VAL A 187 9.72 1.80 -14.91
C VAL A 187 8.55 2.56 -15.49
N GLY A 188 8.39 3.82 -15.10
CA GLY A 188 7.35 4.65 -15.66
C GLY A 188 7.18 5.99 -14.98
N ALA A 189 6.00 6.57 -15.15
CA ALA A 189 5.62 7.84 -14.56
C ALA A 189 4.64 7.64 -13.40
N GLY A 190 4.58 8.62 -12.51
CA GLY A 190 3.68 8.58 -11.37
C GLY A 190 3.33 9.96 -10.85
N VAL A 191 2.30 9.97 -10.00
CA VAL A 191 1.92 11.12 -9.20
C VAL A 191 1.62 10.68 -7.78
N ASP A 192 2.10 11.46 -6.82
CA ASP A 192 1.71 11.38 -5.41
C ASP A 192 0.88 12.62 -5.08
N LEU A 193 -0.34 12.42 -4.61
CA LEU A 193 -1.25 13.46 -4.10
C LEU A 193 -1.42 13.29 -2.60
N ASN A 194 -1.43 14.39 -1.86
CA ASN A 194 -1.73 14.44 -0.44
C ASN A 194 -2.66 15.63 -0.17
N GLU A 195 -3.85 15.33 0.31
CA GLU A 195 -4.86 16.30 0.69
C GLU A 195 -4.99 16.33 2.22
N LEU A 196 -4.70 17.49 2.80
CA LEU A 196 -4.79 17.70 4.24
C LEU A 196 -5.87 18.76 4.53
N GLY A 197 -6.85 18.44 5.36
CA GLY A 197 -7.87 19.39 5.77
C GLY A 197 -9.21 18.75 6.14
N LYS A 198 -10.26 19.56 6.25
CA LYS A 198 -11.62 19.09 6.58
C LYS A 198 -12.68 19.75 5.70
N ASN A 199 -12.80 21.08 5.80
CA ASN A 199 -13.70 21.89 4.97
C ASN A 199 -12.98 22.55 3.79
N THR A 200 -11.67 22.73 3.94
CA THR A 200 -10.78 23.26 2.89
C THR A 200 -9.55 22.37 2.88
N PHE A 201 -9.25 21.82 1.71
CA PHE A 201 -8.13 20.91 1.54
C PHE A 201 -6.93 21.67 0.98
N LYS A 202 -5.79 21.52 1.64
CA LYS A 202 -4.50 21.82 1.05
C LYS A 202 -4.07 20.60 0.25
N VAL A 203 -4.01 20.74 -1.06
CA VAL A 203 -3.54 19.69 -1.98
C VAL A 203 -2.04 19.88 -2.22
N LEU A 204 -1.29 18.82 -1.96
CA LEU A 204 0.13 18.69 -2.30
C LEU A 204 0.25 17.62 -3.37
N GLU A 205 0.92 17.94 -4.47
CA GLU A 205 1.13 17.04 -5.61
C GLU A 205 2.62 16.91 -5.89
N ASN A 206 3.06 15.74 -6.34
CA ASN A 206 4.44 15.45 -6.73
C ASN A 206 4.42 14.51 -7.95
N TYR A 207 4.86 15.01 -9.10
CA TYR A 207 4.87 14.28 -10.38
C TYR A 207 6.27 13.82 -10.69
N GLY A 208 6.43 12.60 -11.20
CA GLY A 208 7.77 12.05 -11.34
C GLY A 208 7.87 10.78 -12.13
N LEU A 209 9.09 10.24 -12.11
CA LEU A 209 9.41 8.93 -12.65
C LEU A 209 9.69 7.96 -11.51
N PHE A 210 9.33 6.70 -11.69
CA PHE A 210 9.69 5.64 -10.76
C PHE A 210 10.54 4.58 -11.46
N LEU A 211 11.44 4.00 -10.67
CA LEU A 211 12.11 2.75 -10.95
C LEU A 211 11.81 1.80 -9.80
N ARG A 212 11.40 0.59 -10.14
CA ARG A 212 11.02 -0.41 -9.16
C ARG A 212 11.55 -1.79 -9.53
N TYR A 213 11.96 -2.53 -8.52
CA TYR A 213 12.43 -3.91 -8.62
C TYR A 213 11.55 -4.81 -7.75
N GLU A 214 11.16 -5.97 -8.25
CA GLU A 214 10.35 -6.97 -7.56
C GLU A 214 11.17 -8.26 -7.40
N TYR A 215 11.49 -8.64 -6.16
CA TYR A 215 12.21 -9.88 -5.84
C TYR A 215 11.31 -11.11 -5.89
#